data_AF-A0A6A4VLR3-F1
#
_entry.id   AF-A0A6A4VLR3-F1
#
_cell.length_a   1.000
_cell.length_b   1.000
_cell.length_c   1.000
_cell.angle_alpha   90.00
_cell.angle_beta   90.00
_cell.angle_gamma   90.00
#
_symmetry.space_group_name_H-M   'P 1'
#
loop_
_entity.id
_entity.type
_entity.pdbx_description
1 polymer ?
#
loop_
_entity_poly.entity_id
_entity_poly.type
_entity_poly.pdbx_seq_one_letter_code
_entity_poly.pdbx_strand_id
1 'polypeptide(L)'
;MALQLASFVLRRQSPLAGLRLLSSSAAMASPKVAVVLSGCGVYDGTEVHEASACLVHLSRAGADVQCYAPDVKQMHVVDHVKGQPVEGESRGVLQESARIARGDVRDLSTLDLSQADAVVFPGGFGAAKNLSTFGTEGAAMSVQPEAERVLKEFHAAGRPVALCCIAPVLAARLVPGARVTLGASGPQWPYAGSQEAASGWGADVQQCHVDEVCVDEKNRLVTTPAFMYDTKEFHRVFDGVGKMIGELIKMLK
;
A
#
# COMPACT_ATOMS: atom_id res chain seq x y z
N MET A 1 -1.06 34.58 13.08
CA MET A 1 -0.62 34.10 14.41
C MET A 1 0.49 33.10 14.19
N ALA A 2 1.72 33.62 14.03
CA ALA A 2 2.91 32.83 13.72
C ALA A 2 3.59 32.43 15.04
N LEU A 3 3.72 31.12 15.28
CA LEU A 3 4.50 30.61 16.41
C LEU A 3 5.93 30.37 15.94
N GLN A 4 6.77 31.37 16.20
CA GLN A 4 8.22 31.31 16.14
C GLN A 4 8.75 30.39 17.25
N LEU A 5 9.60 29.44 16.88
CA LEU A 5 10.39 28.61 17.78
C LEU A 5 11.68 29.34 18.17
N ALA A 6 11.90 29.47 19.48
CA ALA A 6 13.20 29.70 20.11
C ALA A 6 13.25 28.71 21.30
N SER A 7 14.36 28.05 21.63
CA SER A 7 15.67 28.63 21.87
C SER A 7 16.73 27.53 22.09
N PHE A 8 17.98 27.94 21.84
CA PHE A 8 19.24 27.27 22.12
C PHE A 8 19.40 26.85 23.58
N VAL A 9 19.94 25.64 23.81
CA VAL A 9 20.66 25.29 25.05
C VAL A 9 22.03 24.74 24.67
N LEU A 10 23.07 25.54 24.93
CA LEU A 10 24.47 25.12 24.92
C LEU A 10 24.74 24.21 26.13
N ARG A 11 25.13 22.95 25.89
CA ARG A 11 25.74 22.09 26.92
C ARG A 11 27.23 21.88 26.64
N ARG A 12 28.02 22.16 27.67
CA ARG A 12 29.48 22.03 27.76
C ARG A 12 29.95 20.60 27.51
N GLN A 13 31.05 20.45 26.77
CA GLN A 13 31.79 19.20 26.63
C GLN A 13 32.73 18.98 27.84
N SER A 14 32.91 17.72 28.23
CA SER A 14 34.04 17.24 29.04
C SER A 14 34.56 15.93 28.42
N PRO A 15 35.89 15.68 28.36
CA PRO A 15 36.44 14.53 27.68
C PRO A 15 36.72 13.40 28.68
N LEU A 16 36.10 12.24 28.48
CA LEU A 16 36.53 10.99 29.10
C LEU A 16 36.79 9.99 27.97
N ALA A 17 38.08 9.70 27.78
CA ALA A 17 38.59 8.69 26.87
C ALA A 17 38.12 7.31 27.35
N GLY A 18 37.24 6.68 26.57
CA GLY A 18 36.81 5.30 26.74
C GLY A 18 37.10 4.53 25.46
N LEU A 19 37.90 3.48 25.59
CA LEU A 19 38.30 2.54 24.54
C LEU A 19 37.04 1.96 23.87
N ARG A 20 36.70 2.42 22.65
CA ARG A 20 35.59 1.85 21.87
C ARG A 20 36.11 0.61 21.15
N LEU A 21 35.67 -0.56 21.62
CA LEU A 21 35.66 -1.77 20.80
C LEU A 21 34.81 -1.49 19.54
N LEU A 22 35.47 -1.43 18.39
CA LEU A 22 34.82 -1.34 17.08
C LEU A 22 34.19 -2.71 16.79
N SER A 23 32.98 -2.93 17.30
CA SER A 23 32.09 -3.94 16.75
C SER A 23 31.61 -3.43 15.40
N SER A 24 32.31 -3.81 14.32
CA SER A 24 31.83 -3.61 12.95
C SER A 24 30.69 -4.58 12.66
N SER A 25 29.55 -4.39 13.32
CA SER A 25 28.29 -4.72 12.68
C SER A 25 28.11 -3.62 11.65
N ALA A 26 28.36 -3.94 10.38
CA ALA A 26 27.80 -3.13 9.31
C ALA A 26 26.30 -3.06 9.58
N ALA A 27 25.81 -1.93 10.06
CA ALA A 27 24.38 -1.71 10.20
C ALA A 27 23.80 -1.98 8.80
N MET A 28 23.05 -3.06 8.64
CA MET A 28 22.37 -3.30 7.37
C MET A 28 21.52 -2.06 7.10
N ALA A 29 21.69 -1.48 5.90
CA ALA A 29 20.91 -0.31 5.53
C ALA A 29 19.42 -0.65 5.67
N SER A 30 18.64 0.26 6.25
CA SER A 30 17.19 0.10 6.37
C SER A 30 16.59 -0.16 4.99
N PRO A 31 15.73 -1.18 4.82
CA PRO A 31 15.08 -1.45 3.55
C PRO A 31 14.21 -0.25 3.17
N LYS A 32 14.31 0.21 1.93
CA LYS A 32 13.50 1.31 1.40
C LYS A 32 12.19 0.75 0.85
N VAL A 33 11.06 1.24 1.31
CA VAL A 33 9.75 0.74 0.87
C VAL A 33 8.89 1.90 0.37
N ALA A 34 8.45 1.80 -0.88
CA ALA A 34 7.47 2.71 -1.46
C ALA A 34 6.05 2.30 -1.07
N VAL A 35 5.21 3.24 -0.65
CA VAL A 35 3.78 3.01 -0.43
C VAL A 35 3.00 3.83 -1.45
N VAL A 36 2.26 3.16 -2.34
CA VAL A 36 1.49 3.82 -3.40
C VAL A 36 0.05 4.02 -2.94
N LEU A 37 -0.35 5.28 -2.79
CA LEU A 37 -1.66 5.72 -2.36
C LEU A 37 -2.52 6.14 -3.56
N SER A 38 -3.84 6.24 -3.33
CA SER A 38 -4.84 6.48 -4.36
C SER A 38 -5.88 7.53 -3.96
N GLY A 39 -5.60 8.34 -2.93
CA GLY A 39 -6.49 9.35 -2.34
C GLY A 39 -6.58 9.18 -0.83
N CYS A 40 -7.62 9.70 -0.18
CA CYS A 40 -7.80 9.59 1.28
C CYS A 40 -9.27 9.37 1.66
N GLY A 41 -9.70 8.11 1.68
CA GLY A 41 -11.07 7.70 1.97
C GLY A 41 -11.45 6.43 1.24
N VAL A 42 -12.10 5.48 1.91
CA VAL A 42 -12.37 4.15 1.34
C VAL A 42 -13.16 4.19 0.04
N TYR A 43 -14.11 5.10 -0.17
CA TYR A 43 -15.01 5.07 -1.34
C TYR A 43 -14.47 5.75 -2.60
N ASP A 44 -13.47 6.62 -2.45
CA ASP A 44 -12.91 7.44 -3.53
C ASP A 44 -11.38 7.55 -3.53
N GLY A 45 -10.69 6.87 -2.60
CA GLY A 45 -9.25 6.88 -2.45
C GLY A 45 -8.71 5.65 -1.70
N THR A 46 -7.60 5.84 -1.00
CA THR A 46 -7.01 4.78 -0.15
C THR A 46 -7.81 4.57 1.12
N GLU A 47 -7.99 3.31 1.51
CA GLU A 47 -8.55 2.95 2.82
C GLU A 47 -7.55 3.37 3.93
N VAL A 48 -7.99 4.26 4.81
CA VAL A 48 -7.11 5.00 5.73
C VAL A 48 -6.56 4.10 6.85
N HIS A 49 -7.30 3.07 7.25
CA HIS A 49 -6.88 2.17 8.32
C HIS A 49 -5.85 1.14 7.82
N GLU A 50 -6.00 0.63 6.60
CA GLU A 50 -5.05 -0.22 5.88
C GLU A 50 -3.75 0.53 5.62
N ALA A 51 -3.82 1.77 5.10
CA ALA A 51 -2.62 2.59 4.92
C ALA A 51 -1.92 2.87 6.25
N SER A 52 -2.68 3.21 7.30
CA SER A 52 -2.11 3.40 8.64
C SER A 52 -1.43 2.12 9.15
N ALA A 53 -2.06 0.95 8.98
CA ALA A 53 -1.49 -0.34 9.35
C ALA A 53 -0.19 -0.63 8.58
N CYS A 54 -0.16 -0.42 7.26
CA CYS A 54 1.05 -0.55 6.44
C CYS A 54 2.19 0.31 6.99
N LEU A 55 1.94 1.62 7.20
CA LEU A 55 2.95 2.57 7.68
C LEU A 55 3.46 2.21 9.09
N VAL A 56 2.57 1.81 10.00
CA VAL A 56 2.94 1.42 11.37
C VAL A 56 3.81 0.16 11.36
N HIS A 57 3.45 -0.87 10.60
CA HIS A 57 4.21 -2.11 10.58
C HIS A 57 5.55 -1.97 9.84
N LEU A 58 5.59 -1.19 8.75
CA LEU A 58 6.85 -0.89 8.04
C LEU A 58 7.82 -0.13 8.92
N SER A 59 7.37 0.95 9.57
CA SER A 59 8.22 1.73 10.48
C SER A 59 8.66 0.91 11.70
N ARG A 60 7.79 0.06 12.26
CA ARG A 60 8.16 -0.88 13.33
C ARG A 60 9.22 -1.89 12.89
N ALA A 61 9.22 -2.29 11.63
CA ALA A 61 10.24 -3.16 11.05
C ALA A 61 11.55 -2.44 10.70
N GLY A 62 11.64 -1.12 10.93
CA GLY A 62 12.83 -0.32 10.65
C GLY A 62 13.02 0.04 9.17
N ALA A 63 11.96 -0.07 8.35
CA ALA A 63 12.00 0.34 6.95
C ALA A 63 12.01 1.87 6.82
N ASP A 64 12.72 2.35 5.79
CA ASP A 64 12.64 3.73 5.32
C ASP A 64 11.47 3.84 4.34
N VAL A 65 10.43 4.60 4.69
CA VAL A 65 9.15 4.59 3.97
C VAL A 65 8.92 5.91 3.27
N GLN A 66 8.62 5.85 1.97
CA GLN A 66 8.19 7.01 1.18
C GLN A 66 6.83 6.75 0.55
N CYS A 67 5.88 7.66 0.74
CA CYS A 67 4.58 7.60 0.08
C CYS A 67 4.66 8.21 -1.32
N TYR A 68 3.92 7.62 -2.25
CA TYR A 68 3.74 8.08 -3.62
C TYR A 68 2.25 8.06 -4.01
N ALA A 69 1.84 8.92 -4.92
CA ALA A 69 0.50 8.90 -5.50
C ALA A 69 0.51 9.56 -6.89
N PRO A 70 -0.32 9.12 -7.83
CA PRO A 70 -0.39 9.75 -9.16
C PRO A 70 -0.98 11.17 -9.06
N ASP A 71 -0.40 12.14 -9.77
CA ASP A 71 -0.93 13.51 -9.84
C ASP A 71 -2.06 13.63 -10.88
N VAL A 72 -3.18 12.96 -10.58
CA VAL A 72 -4.39 12.93 -11.40
C VAL A 72 -5.61 13.31 -10.57
N LYS A 73 -6.72 13.62 -11.24
CA LYS A 73 -8.02 13.80 -10.56
C LYS A 73 -8.54 12.44 -10.09
N GLN A 74 -9.22 12.40 -8.93
CA GLN A 74 -10.04 11.25 -8.56
C GLN A 74 -11.15 11.05 -9.58
N MET A 75 -11.58 9.80 -9.80
CA MET A 75 -12.72 9.49 -10.67
C MET A 75 -14.00 10.20 -10.20
N HIS A 76 -14.21 10.23 -8.88
CA HIS A 76 -15.30 10.97 -8.23
C HIS A 76 -14.88 11.41 -6.82
N VAL A 77 -15.67 12.28 -6.20
CA VAL A 77 -15.57 12.63 -4.78
C VAL A 77 -16.81 12.08 -4.09
N VAL A 78 -16.64 11.35 -2.98
CA VAL A 78 -17.75 10.68 -2.30
C VAL A 78 -17.97 11.24 -0.90
N ASP A 79 -19.21 11.61 -0.61
CA ASP A 79 -19.66 11.85 0.76
C ASP A 79 -19.73 10.50 1.47
N HIS A 80 -18.77 10.25 2.36
CA HIS A 80 -18.66 8.97 3.06
C HIS A 80 -19.78 8.71 4.07
N VAL A 81 -20.51 9.75 4.50
CA VAL A 81 -21.69 9.58 5.38
C VAL A 81 -22.88 9.07 4.56
N LYS A 82 -23.05 9.56 3.34
CA LYS A 82 -24.15 9.17 2.44
C LYS A 82 -23.80 7.97 1.55
N GLY A 83 -22.52 7.69 1.35
CA GLY A 83 -22.04 6.70 0.40
C GLY A 83 -22.33 7.07 -1.07
N GLN A 84 -22.48 8.37 -1.37
CA GLN A 84 -22.87 8.86 -2.71
C GLN A 84 -21.87 9.89 -3.24
N PRO A 85 -21.66 9.94 -4.57
CA PRO A 85 -20.88 11.00 -5.19
C PRO A 85 -21.42 12.40 -4.87
N VAL A 86 -20.52 13.36 -4.72
CA VAL A 86 -20.88 14.78 -4.59
C VAL A 86 -20.73 15.45 -5.95
N GLU A 87 -21.87 15.80 -6.55
CA GLU A 87 -21.89 16.44 -7.88
C GLU A 87 -21.14 17.78 -7.88
N GLY A 88 -20.33 18.01 -8.91
CA GLY A 88 -19.58 19.25 -9.10
C GLY A 88 -18.29 19.37 -8.27
N GLU A 89 -18.01 18.44 -7.34
CA GLU A 89 -16.74 18.40 -6.62
C GLU A 89 -15.65 17.64 -7.40
N SER A 90 -14.41 18.12 -7.30
CA SER A 90 -13.22 17.50 -7.88
C SER A 90 -12.06 17.63 -6.90
N ARG A 91 -11.35 16.52 -6.67
CA ARG A 91 -10.14 16.47 -5.84
C ARG A 91 -9.04 15.71 -6.59
N GLY A 92 -7.79 16.01 -6.27
CA GLY A 92 -6.65 15.32 -6.87
C GLY A 92 -6.11 14.24 -5.95
N VAL A 93 -5.73 13.11 -6.56
CA VAL A 93 -5.28 11.90 -5.86
C VAL A 93 -4.03 12.17 -5.02
N LEU A 94 -3.03 12.85 -5.60
CA LEU A 94 -1.81 13.22 -4.88
C LEU A 94 -2.08 14.15 -3.69
N GLN A 95 -2.88 15.20 -3.88
CA GLN A 95 -3.15 16.19 -2.84
C GLN A 95 -3.95 15.59 -1.68
N GLU A 96 -4.92 14.72 -1.96
CA GLU A 96 -5.67 14.05 -0.91
C GLU A 96 -4.82 12.97 -0.20
N SER A 97 -3.97 12.25 -0.93
CA SER A 97 -3.02 11.28 -0.34
C SER A 97 -2.04 11.93 0.64
N ALA A 98 -1.69 13.20 0.45
CA ALA A 98 -0.84 13.96 1.36
C ALA A 98 -1.41 14.04 2.78
N ARG A 99 -2.72 13.88 2.96
CA ARG A 99 -3.36 13.83 4.28
C ARG A 99 -2.89 12.61 5.09
N ILE A 100 -2.83 11.44 4.45
CA ILE A 100 -2.31 10.20 5.05
C ILE A 100 -0.81 10.35 5.33
N ALA A 101 -0.06 10.84 4.33
CA ALA A 101 1.39 10.95 4.39
C ALA A 101 1.91 12.16 5.21
N ARG A 102 1.01 12.94 5.84
CA ARG A 102 1.35 14.15 6.61
C ARG A 102 2.19 15.16 5.79
N GLY A 103 1.90 15.28 4.50
CA GLY A 103 2.60 16.13 3.54
C GLY A 103 3.77 15.47 2.82
N ASP A 104 4.27 14.33 3.28
CA ASP A 104 5.42 13.63 2.67
C ASP A 104 4.98 12.58 1.64
N VAL A 105 4.38 13.05 0.56
CA VAL A 105 4.00 12.24 -0.60
C VAL A 105 4.64 12.81 -1.86
N ARG A 106 5.17 11.92 -2.71
CA ARG A 106 5.76 12.29 -4.00
C ARG A 106 4.86 11.88 -5.15
N ASP A 107 5.04 12.52 -6.29
CA ASP A 107 4.40 12.10 -7.52
C ASP A 107 4.90 10.69 -7.91
N LEU A 108 3.96 9.77 -8.17
CA LEU A 108 4.25 8.39 -8.57
C LEU A 108 5.07 8.31 -9.86
N SER A 109 4.98 9.31 -10.74
CA SER A 109 5.82 9.41 -11.94
C SER A 109 7.33 9.41 -11.62
N THR A 110 7.72 9.85 -10.42
CA THR A 110 9.11 9.98 -9.97
C THR A 110 9.67 8.72 -9.31
N LEU A 111 8.85 7.69 -9.07
CA LEU A 111 9.27 6.43 -8.48
C LEU A 111 10.03 5.58 -9.49
N ASP A 112 11.26 5.21 -9.15
CA ASP A 112 12.11 4.28 -9.90
C ASP A 112 12.80 3.24 -8.99
N LEU A 113 13.51 2.31 -9.61
CA LEU A 113 14.21 1.23 -8.91
C LEU A 113 15.44 1.71 -8.09
N SER A 114 15.91 2.95 -8.19
CA SER A 114 16.96 3.43 -7.28
C SER A 114 16.40 3.84 -5.90
N GLN A 115 15.09 4.06 -5.81
CA GLN A 115 14.45 4.70 -4.67
C GLN A 115 13.85 3.72 -3.64
N ALA A 116 13.41 2.52 -4.04
CA ALA A 116 12.77 1.58 -3.10
C ALA A 116 13.02 0.10 -3.43
N ASP A 117 13.36 -0.70 -2.44
CA ASP A 117 13.63 -2.14 -2.55
C ASP A 117 12.35 -2.99 -2.66
N ALA A 118 11.21 -2.44 -2.25
CA ALA A 118 9.88 -3.03 -2.36
C ALA A 118 8.80 -1.96 -2.54
N VAL A 119 7.60 -2.38 -2.97
CA VAL A 119 6.43 -1.51 -3.10
C VAL A 119 5.18 -2.12 -2.46
N VAL A 120 4.39 -1.28 -1.79
CA VAL A 120 3.14 -1.65 -1.10
C VAL A 120 1.98 -0.86 -1.69
N PHE A 121 0.87 -1.54 -1.97
CA PHE A 121 -0.39 -0.95 -2.42
C PHE A 121 -1.49 -1.26 -1.40
N PRO A 122 -1.82 -0.31 -0.49
CA PRO A 122 -3.03 -0.40 0.31
C PRO A 122 -4.27 -0.40 -0.57
N GLY A 123 -5.39 -0.89 -0.03
CA GLY A 123 -6.66 -0.93 -0.74
C GLY A 123 -7.46 0.36 -0.70
N GLY A 124 -8.77 0.20 -0.57
CA GLY A 124 -9.78 1.22 -0.82
C GLY A 124 -10.21 1.24 -2.29
N PHE A 125 -11.40 1.78 -2.55
CA PHE A 125 -11.94 1.87 -3.89
C PHE A 125 -11.11 2.78 -4.81
N GLY A 126 -10.23 3.64 -4.28
CA GLY A 126 -9.25 4.36 -5.09
C GLY A 126 -8.29 3.42 -5.83
N ALA A 127 -7.96 2.25 -5.29
CA ALA A 127 -7.18 1.25 -6.04
C ALA A 127 -7.98 0.72 -7.26
N ALA A 128 -9.30 0.59 -7.11
CA ALA A 128 -10.21 0.14 -8.15
C ALA A 128 -10.69 1.26 -9.10
N LYS A 129 -10.53 2.55 -8.74
CA LYS A 129 -11.11 3.69 -9.48
C LYS A 129 -10.08 4.71 -9.98
N ASN A 130 -8.95 4.85 -9.27
CA ASN A 130 -7.92 5.83 -9.56
C ASN A 130 -6.60 5.17 -9.99
N LEU A 131 -6.25 4.02 -9.40
CA LEU A 131 -5.11 3.19 -9.87
C LEU A 131 -5.52 2.19 -10.96
N SER A 132 -6.81 2.03 -11.19
CA SER A 132 -7.38 1.22 -12.27
C SER A 132 -8.83 1.64 -12.54
N THR A 133 -9.45 1.04 -13.54
CA THR A 133 -10.88 1.19 -13.83
C THR A 133 -11.73 0.01 -13.34
N PHE A 134 -11.19 -0.87 -12.47
CA PHE A 134 -11.90 -2.08 -11.99
C PHE A 134 -13.28 -1.79 -11.37
N GLY A 135 -13.40 -0.72 -10.61
CA GLY A 135 -14.63 -0.34 -9.92
C GLY A 135 -15.78 0.06 -10.86
N THR A 136 -15.49 0.33 -12.13
CA THR A 136 -16.48 0.69 -13.15
C THR A 136 -16.55 -0.32 -14.30
N GLU A 137 -15.42 -0.93 -14.66
CA GLU A 137 -15.27 -1.80 -15.84
C GLU A 137 -15.08 -3.28 -15.49
N GLY A 138 -14.88 -3.62 -14.20
CA GLY A 138 -14.72 -5.00 -13.73
C GLY A 138 -13.63 -5.76 -14.49
N ALA A 139 -14.00 -6.92 -15.07
CA ALA A 139 -13.06 -7.77 -15.81
C ALA A 139 -12.40 -7.10 -17.03
N ALA A 140 -13.01 -6.03 -17.56
CA ALA A 140 -12.50 -5.27 -18.70
C ALA A 140 -11.52 -4.14 -18.31
N MET A 141 -11.15 -4.05 -17.03
CA MET A 141 -10.34 -2.96 -16.51
C MET A 141 -9.03 -2.70 -17.27
N SER A 142 -8.63 -1.43 -17.22
CA SER A 142 -7.26 -0.97 -17.45
C SER A 142 -6.63 -0.54 -16.12
N VAL A 143 -5.30 -0.56 -16.06
CA VAL A 143 -4.53 -0.06 -14.90
C VAL A 143 -4.03 1.34 -15.25
N GLN A 144 -3.98 2.24 -14.25
CA GLN A 144 -3.43 3.58 -14.42
C GLN A 144 -1.95 3.47 -14.86
N PRO A 145 -1.49 4.25 -15.87
CA PRO A 145 -0.19 4.00 -16.52
C PRO A 145 1.03 3.98 -15.62
N GLU A 146 1.08 4.82 -14.59
CA GLU A 146 2.21 4.90 -13.65
C GLU A 146 2.16 3.75 -12.64
N ALA A 147 0.98 3.39 -12.16
CA ALA A 147 0.79 2.21 -11.31
C ALA A 147 1.17 0.92 -12.07
N GLU A 148 0.77 0.81 -13.34
CA GLU A 148 1.15 -0.30 -14.22
C GLU A 148 2.66 -0.36 -14.42
N ARG A 149 3.29 0.78 -14.73
CA ARG A 149 4.75 0.89 -14.89
C ARG A 149 5.47 0.42 -13.62
N VAL A 150 5.12 0.99 -12.47
CA VAL A 150 5.76 0.67 -11.18
C VAL A 150 5.63 -0.81 -10.86
N LEU A 151 4.42 -1.39 -10.98
CA LEU A 151 4.21 -2.80 -10.66
C LEU A 151 5.02 -3.71 -11.59
N LYS A 152 5.03 -3.43 -12.90
CA LYS A 152 5.81 -4.19 -13.89
C LYS A 152 7.31 -4.05 -13.67
N GLU A 153 7.82 -2.85 -13.42
CA GLU A 153 9.26 -2.62 -13.18
C GLU A 153 9.74 -3.32 -11.92
N PHE A 154 8.98 -3.25 -10.82
CA PHE A 154 9.33 -3.94 -9.57
C PHE A 154 9.26 -5.46 -9.74
N HIS A 155 8.22 -5.99 -10.38
CA HIS A 155 8.11 -7.41 -10.68
C HIS A 155 9.26 -7.91 -11.57
N ALA A 156 9.57 -7.20 -12.66
CA ALA A 156 10.65 -7.56 -13.59
C ALA A 156 12.03 -7.51 -12.91
N ALA A 157 12.22 -6.60 -11.96
CA ALA A 157 13.45 -6.51 -11.16
C ALA A 157 13.53 -7.54 -10.01
N GLY A 158 12.51 -8.40 -9.85
CA GLY A 158 12.43 -9.34 -8.74
C GLY A 158 12.29 -8.66 -7.38
N ARG A 159 11.69 -7.47 -7.33
CA ARG A 159 11.45 -6.74 -6.08
C ARG A 159 10.09 -7.12 -5.49
N PRO A 160 10.01 -7.38 -4.18
CA PRO A 160 8.76 -7.76 -3.55
C PRO A 160 7.68 -6.68 -3.72
N VAL A 161 6.45 -7.15 -3.98
CA VAL A 161 5.26 -6.32 -4.03
C VAL A 161 4.25 -6.84 -3.01
N ALA A 162 3.74 -5.98 -2.14
CA ALA A 162 2.62 -6.31 -1.25
C ALA A 162 1.36 -5.53 -1.61
N LEU A 163 0.20 -6.19 -1.62
CA LEU A 163 -1.08 -5.57 -1.92
C LEU A 163 -2.16 -6.09 -0.96
N CYS A 164 -3.01 -5.22 -0.41
CA CYS A 164 -4.13 -5.68 0.42
C CYS A 164 -5.49 -5.25 -0.12
N CYS A 165 -6.55 -5.89 0.38
CA CYS A 165 -7.93 -5.59 0.05
C CYS A 165 -8.24 -5.80 -1.44
N ILE A 166 -8.70 -4.77 -2.14
CA ILE A 166 -8.99 -4.85 -3.58
C ILE A 166 -7.75 -4.63 -4.45
N ALA A 167 -6.66 -4.07 -3.92
CA ALA A 167 -5.44 -3.79 -4.69
C ALA A 167 -4.80 -5.02 -5.39
N PRO A 168 -4.90 -6.27 -4.87
CA PRO A 168 -4.43 -7.47 -5.58
C PRO A 168 -4.98 -7.67 -7.01
N VAL A 169 -6.11 -7.04 -7.39
CA VAL A 169 -6.58 -7.07 -8.80
C VAL A 169 -5.55 -6.48 -9.77
N LEU A 170 -4.73 -5.53 -9.32
CA LEU A 170 -3.66 -4.94 -10.13
C LEU A 170 -2.60 -5.99 -10.48
N ALA A 171 -2.16 -6.76 -9.50
CA ALA A 171 -1.17 -7.82 -9.70
C ALA A 171 -1.76 -8.98 -10.53
N ALA A 172 -3.01 -9.40 -10.24
CA ALA A 172 -3.69 -10.43 -11.01
C ALA A 172 -3.83 -10.07 -12.49
N ARG A 173 -4.06 -8.78 -12.80
CA ARG A 173 -4.22 -8.29 -14.18
C ARG A 173 -2.91 -8.18 -14.96
N LEU A 174 -1.80 -7.87 -14.27
CA LEU A 174 -0.53 -7.49 -14.89
C LEU A 174 0.56 -8.56 -14.83
N VAL A 175 0.52 -9.46 -13.84
CA VAL A 175 1.56 -10.47 -13.61
C VAL A 175 1.04 -11.86 -14.04
N PRO A 176 1.58 -12.45 -15.12
CA PRO A 176 1.13 -13.75 -15.61
C PRO A 176 1.29 -14.86 -14.56
N GLY A 177 0.19 -15.55 -14.25
CA GLY A 177 0.17 -16.63 -13.27
C GLY A 177 0.44 -16.17 -11.83
N ALA A 178 0.14 -14.91 -11.51
CA ALA A 178 0.20 -14.40 -10.15
C ALA A 178 -0.68 -15.23 -9.21
N ARG A 179 -0.14 -15.62 -8.07
CA ARG A 179 -0.90 -16.18 -6.96
C ARG A 179 -1.27 -15.06 -5.98
N VAL A 180 -2.56 -14.84 -5.79
CA VAL A 180 -3.08 -13.74 -4.95
C VAL A 180 -4.28 -14.17 -4.14
N THR A 181 -4.58 -13.46 -3.06
CA THR A 181 -5.89 -13.54 -2.40
C THR A 181 -6.67 -12.23 -2.56
N LEU A 182 -7.99 -12.37 -2.71
CA LEU A 182 -8.97 -11.28 -2.64
C LEU A 182 -9.98 -11.54 -1.51
N GLY A 183 -9.63 -12.42 -0.56
CA GLY A 183 -10.51 -12.90 0.50
C GLY A 183 -11.05 -14.30 0.26
N ALA A 184 -12.22 -14.59 0.81
CA ALA A 184 -12.95 -15.82 0.61
C ALA A 184 -14.36 -15.54 0.06
N SER A 185 -15.25 -16.53 0.14
CA SER A 185 -16.65 -16.41 -0.29
C SER A 185 -17.59 -16.51 0.91
N GLY A 186 -18.77 -15.89 0.81
CA GLY A 186 -19.83 -15.96 1.83
C GLY A 186 -20.38 -14.58 2.22
N PRO A 187 -21.33 -14.54 3.16
CA PRO A 187 -22.03 -13.30 3.53
C PRO A 187 -21.12 -12.19 4.05
N GLN A 188 -20.00 -12.53 4.70
CA GLN A 188 -19.00 -11.59 5.20
C GLN A 188 -18.01 -11.09 4.14
N TRP A 189 -18.17 -11.52 2.87
CA TRP A 189 -17.25 -11.21 1.78
C TRP A 189 -17.99 -10.50 0.64
N PRO A 190 -18.38 -9.22 0.81
CA PRO A 190 -19.26 -8.49 -0.13
C PRO A 190 -18.67 -8.31 -1.53
N TYR A 191 -17.35 -8.46 -1.68
CA TYR A 191 -16.63 -8.25 -2.94
C TYR A 191 -16.07 -9.54 -3.55
N ALA A 192 -16.60 -10.71 -3.17
CA ALA A 192 -16.12 -12.01 -3.63
C ALA A 192 -16.10 -12.17 -5.17
N GLY A 193 -16.94 -11.44 -5.91
CA GLY A 193 -16.96 -11.45 -7.38
C GLY A 193 -15.64 -10.98 -8.03
N SER A 194 -14.78 -10.26 -7.30
CA SER A 194 -13.44 -9.91 -7.78
C SER A 194 -12.54 -11.13 -8.03
N GLN A 195 -12.78 -12.25 -7.34
CA GLN A 195 -12.04 -13.50 -7.52
C GLN A 195 -12.27 -14.11 -8.91
N GLU A 196 -13.47 -13.98 -9.46
CA GLU A 196 -13.80 -14.49 -10.79
C GLU A 196 -13.06 -13.72 -11.88
N ALA A 197 -13.02 -12.38 -11.77
CA ALA A 197 -12.26 -11.55 -12.70
C ALA A 197 -10.76 -11.89 -12.67
N ALA A 198 -10.18 -12.01 -11.47
CA ALA A 198 -8.78 -12.39 -11.31
C ALA A 198 -8.47 -13.78 -11.90
N SER A 199 -9.32 -14.77 -11.63
CA SER A 199 -9.19 -16.12 -12.19
C SER A 199 -9.31 -16.11 -13.72
N GLY A 200 -10.22 -15.28 -14.26
CA GLY A 200 -10.40 -15.10 -15.71
C GLY A 200 -9.19 -14.51 -16.44
N TRP A 201 -8.31 -13.78 -15.73
CA TRP A 201 -7.03 -13.32 -16.26
C TRP A 201 -5.90 -14.36 -16.11
N GLY A 202 -6.18 -15.53 -15.53
CA GLY A 202 -5.22 -16.60 -15.31
C GLY A 202 -4.44 -16.50 -14.00
N ALA A 203 -4.92 -15.71 -13.03
CA ALA A 203 -4.35 -15.69 -11.68
C ALA A 203 -4.74 -16.94 -10.88
N ASP A 204 -3.82 -17.42 -10.04
CA ASP A 204 -4.06 -18.48 -9.06
C ASP A 204 -4.67 -17.87 -7.79
N VAL A 205 -6.01 -17.79 -7.75
CA VAL A 205 -6.73 -17.13 -6.65
C VAL A 205 -6.86 -18.05 -5.44
N GLN A 206 -6.24 -17.66 -4.33
CA GLN A 206 -6.24 -18.38 -3.07
C GLN A 206 -7.26 -17.77 -2.11
N GLN A 207 -8.10 -18.62 -1.52
CA GLN A 207 -8.98 -18.17 -0.44
C GLN A 207 -8.18 -17.97 0.83
N CYS A 208 -8.29 -16.79 1.42
CA CYS A 208 -7.70 -16.47 2.71
C CYS A 208 -8.75 -15.79 3.59
N HIS A 209 -8.75 -16.13 4.86
CA HIS A 209 -9.48 -15.41 5.89
C HIS A 209 -8.79 -14.07 6.22
N VAL A 210 -9.48 -13.16 6.93
CA VAL A 210 -8.99 -11.78 7.18
C VAL A 210 -7.65 -11.71 7.93
N ASP A 211 -7.33 -12.75 8.71
CA ASP A 211 -6.10 -12.89 9.48
C ASP A 211 -5.03 -13.76 8.77
N GLU A 212 -5.24 -14.08 7.50
CA GLU A 212 -4.31 -14.88 6.69
C GLU A 212 -3.66 -14.03 5.59
N VAL A 213 -2.56 -14.57 5.05
CA VAL A 213 -1.79 -13.96 3.95
C VAL A 213 -1.53 -15.00 2.88
N CYS A 214 -1.58 -14.59 1.62
CA CYS A 214 -1.17 -15.38 0.49
C CYS A 214 0.21 -14.92 0.01
N VAL A 215 1.16 -15.84 -0.07
CA VAL A 215 2.54 -15.60 -0.52
C VAL A 215 2.77 -16.31 -1.86
N ASP A 216 3.15 -15.54 -2.87
CA ASP A 216 3.66 -16.05 -4.14
C ASP A 216 5.19 -15.88 -4.17
N GLU A 217 5.91 -16.92 -3.76
CA GLU A 217 7.38 -16.92 -3.75
C GLU A 217 7.97 -16.74 -5.15
N LYS A 218 7.29 -17.27 -6.19
CA LYS A 218 7.78 -17.24 -7.56
C LYS A 218 7.75 -15.83 -8.12
N ASN A 219 6.65 -15.11 -7.90
CA ASN A 219 6.48 -13.73 -8.38
C ASN A 219 6.83 -12.68 -7.32
N ARG A 220 7.22 -13.10 -6.10
CA ARG A 220 7.52 -12.24 -4.95
C ARG A 220 6.36 -11.30 -4.61
N LEU A 221 5.15 -11.85 -4.59
CA LEU A 221 3.93 -11.14 -4.21
C LEU A 221 3.49 -11.57 -2.82
N VAL A 222 3.01 -10.62 -2.03
CA VAL A 222 2.33 -10.90 -0.75
C VAL A 222 0.99 -10.19 -0.75
N THR A 223 -0.09 -10.92 -0.47
CA THR A 223 -1.44 -10.35 -0.47
C THR A 223 -2.24 -10.74 0.77
N THR A 224 -3.13 -9.86 1.24
CA THR A 224 -4.04 -10.15 2.37
C THR A 224 -5.41 -9.50 2.15
N PRO A 225 -6.52 -10.09 2.65
CA PRO A 225 -7.85 -9.60 2.31
C PRO A 225 -8.26 -8.27 2.96
N ALA A 226 -7.76 -7.93 4.15
CA ALA A 226 -8.11 -6.68 4.86
C ALA A 226 -9.64 -6.38 4.86
N PHE A 227 -10.08 -5.18 4.48
CA PHE A 227 -11.52 -4.83 4.47
C PHE A 227 -12.33 -5.42 3.31
N MET A 228 -11.78 -6.37 2.53
CA MET A 228 -12.63 -7.26 1.73
C MET A 228 -13.53 -8.13 2.62
N TYR A 229 -13.15 -8.29 3.89
CA TYR A 229 -13.96 -8.88 4.94
C TYR A 229 -14.79 -7.80 5.66
N ASP A 230 -16.11 -7.93 5.64
CA ASP A 230 -17.03 -7.02 6.33
C ASP A 230 -16.95 -7.23 7.85
N THR A 231 -16.22 -6.35 8.53
CA THR A 231 -16.02 -6.44 9.97
C THR A 231 -15.99 -5.08 10.65
N LYS A 232 -16.46 -5.06 11.90
CA LYS A 232 -16.30 -3.94 12.84
C LYS A 232 -15.05 -4.10 13.71
N GLU A 233 -14.34 -5.22 13.59
CA GLU A 233 -13.13 -5.56 14.34
C GLU A 233 -11.87 -5.07 13.60
N PHE A 234 -11.62 -3.77 13.62
CA PHE A 234 -10.48 -3.13 12.93
C PHE A 234 -9.12 -3.76 13.27
N HIS A 235 -8.96 -4.31 14.48
CA HIS A 235 -7.73 -4.97 14.89
C HIS A 235 -7.39 -6.18 14.02
N ARG A 236 -8.39 -6.93 13.52
CA ARG A 236 -8.15 -8.08 12.63
C ARG A 236 -7.53 -7.65 11.32
N VAL A 237 -8.02 -6.54 10.76
CA VAL A 237 -7.46 -5.96 9.53
C VAL A 237 -6.04 -5.45 9.79
N PHE A 238 -5.83 -4.75 10.91
CA PHE A 238 -4.50 -4.28 11.32
C PHE A 238 -3.49 -5.43 11.47
N ASP A 239 -3.90 -6.54 12.09
CA ASP A 239 -3.06 -7.72 12.31
C ASP A 239 -2.77 -8.48 11.00
N GLY A 240 -3.78 -8.64 10.12
CA GLY A 240 -3.63 -9.24 8.79
C GLY A 240 -2.67 -8.45 7.90
N VAL A 241 -2.83 -7.12 7.84
CA VAL A 241 -1.89 -6.22 7.16
C VAL A 241 -0.50 -6.31 7.79
N GLY A 242 -0.41 -6.45 9.11
CA GLY A 242 0.87 -6.67 9.81
C GLY A 242 1.58 -7.95 9.38
N LYS A 243 0.84 -9.06 9.22
CA LYS A 243 1.38 -10.31 8.68
C LYS A 243 1.87 -10.12 7.25
N MET A 244 1.13 -9.40 6.40
CA MET A 244 1.53 -9.10 5.02
C MET A 244 2.86 -8.32 4.99
N ILE A 245 2.98 -7.27 5.79
CA ILE A 245 4.23 -6.51 5.90
C ILE A 245 5.36 -7.38 6.47
N GLY A 246 5.07 -8.26 7.43
CA GLY A 246 6.02 -9.21 7.98
C GLY A 246 6.64 -10.12 6.90
N GLU A 247 5.83 -10.70 6.01
CA GLU A 247 6.33 -11.51 4.88
C GLU A 247 7.10 -10.66 3.87
N LEU A 248 6.63 -9.45 3.54
CA LEU A 248 7.35 -8.52 2.66
C LEU A 248 8.76 -8.24 3.18
N ILE A 249 8.90 -7.95 4.47
CA ILE A 249 10.19 -7.66 5.10
C ILE A 249 11.10 -8.90 5.11
N LYS A 250 10.56 -10.12 5.22
CA LYS A 250 11.36 -11.35 5.11
C LYS A 250 11.94 -11.51 3.70
N MET A 251 11.21 -11.12 2.67
CA MET A 251 11.70 -11.18 1.28
C MET A 251 12.84 -10.19 0.97
N LEU A 252 13.04 -9.19 1.83
CA LEU A 252 14.06 -8.13 1.69
C LEU A 252 15.36 -8.44 2.47
N LYS A 253 15.38 -9.52 3.26
CA LYS A 253 16.54 -10.01 4.00
C LYS A 253 17.24 -11.12 3.23
#